data_AF-A0A7C6YVC6-F1
#
_entry.id   AF-A0A7C6YVC6-F1
#
_cell.length_a   1.000
_cell.length_b   1.000
_cell.length_c   1.000
_cell.angle_alpha   90.00
_cell.angle_beta   90.00
_cell.angle_gamma   90.00
#
_symmetry.space_group_name_H-M   'P 1'
#
loop_
_entity.id
_entity.type
_entity.pdbx_description
1 polymer ?
#
loop_
_entity_poly.entity_id
_entity_poly.type
_entity_poly.pdbx_seq_one_letter_code
_entity_poly.pdbx_strand_id
1 'polypeptide(L)'
;MKRFFTLSLLLLIVTGTVFADLLPQNTVVIDAIELTQGILNADYERKINNKFSYTIGTEVVGTLPTRRWESASVTGGARFYPFSTATKGIFVGGKAYVGLINPLSTERKFFSWLVPAIGYNYVADNGFTANIGGDFIFPLTHYINTNDAFIKPVFRLKLGYSW
;
A
#
# COMPACT_ATOMS: atom_id res chain seq x y z
N MET A 1 20.66 0.97 16.21
CA MET A 1 19.65 0.74 15.16
C MET A 1 18.26 1.29 15.48
N LYS A 2 17.62 0.96 16.63
CA LYS A 2 16.27 1.45 16.95
C LYS A 2 16.11 2.98 16.90
N ARG A 3 17.09 3.73 17.43
CA ARG A 3 17.07 5.21 17.45
C ARG A 3 17.15 5.87 16.07
N PHE A 4 17.89 5.27 15.13
CA PHE A 4 17.97 5.77 13.76
C PHE A 4 16.66 5.61 13.03
N PHE A 5 15.98 4.47 13.19
CA PHE A 5 14.66 4.24 12.59
C PHE A 5 13.61 5.21 13.15
N THR A 6 13.62 5.46 14.47
CA THR A 6 12.73 6.45 15.10
C THR A 6 13.02 7.87 14.63
N LEU A 7 14.29 8.25 14.48
CA LEU A 7 14.70 9.57 13.96
C LEU A 7 14.34 9.73 12.48
N SER A 8 14.51 8.70 11.65
CA SER A 8 14.09 8.73 10.25
C SER A 8 12.57 8.85 10.12
N LEU A 9 11.81 8.15 10.96
CA LEU A 9 10.35 8.23 10.99
C LEU A 9 9.88 9.62 11.47
N LEU A 10 10.51 10.17 12.51
CA LEU A 10 10.20 11.51 13.03
C LEU A 10 10.57 12.60 12.01
N LEU A 11 11.70 12.45 11.31
CA LEU A 11 12.12 13.37 10.26
C LEU A 11 11.14 13.33 9.09
N LEU A 12 10.68 12.13 8.68
CA LEU A 12 9.66 11.97 7.64
C LEU A 12 8.34 12.68 8.01
N ILE A 13 7.92 12.55 9.28
CA ILE A 13 6.72 13.20 9.84
C ILE A 13 6.89 14.72 9.86
N VAL A 14 8.03 15.22 10.33
CA VAL A 14 8.30 16.67 10.44
C VAL A 14 8.46 17.32 9.07
N THR A 15 9.14 16.67 8.11
CA THR A 15 9.25 17.19 6.74
C THR A 15 7.93 17.15 5.97
N GLY A 16 6.97 16.32 6.39
CA GLY A 16 5.61 16.34 5.84
C GLY A 16 4.89 17.65 6.14
N THR A 17 5.02 18.16 7.37
CA THR A 17 4.18 19.26 7.90
C THR A 17 4.35 20.65 7.27
N VAL A 18 5.25 20.84 6.30
CA VAL A 18 5.66 22.19 5.83
C VAL A 18 4.97 22.63 4.52
N PHE A 19 4.17 21.79 3.85
CA PHE A 19 3.65 22.11 2.48
C PHE A 19 2.15 21.90 2.25
N ALA A 20 1.30 21.93 3.28
CA ALA A 20 -0.11 21.50 3.20
C ALA A 20 -1.11 22.46 2.48
N ASP A 21 -0.70 23.61 1.94
CA ASP A 21 -1.65 24.67 1.53
C ASP A 21 -2.16 24.62 0.07
N LEU A 22 -1.91 23.55 -0.68
CA LEU A 22 -2.53 23.30 -1.99
C LEU A 22 -3.07 21.88 -1.99
N LEU A 23 -4.36 21.69 -2.29
CA LEU A 23 -5.07 20.40 -2.36
C LEU A 23 -4.13 19.19 -2.57
N PRO A 24 -4.17 18.16 -1.70
CA PRO A 24 -3.14 17.13 -1.65
C PRO A 24 -2.96 16.45 -3.02
N GLN A 25 -1.86 16.80 -3.69
CA GLN A 25 -1.51 16.24 -4.99
C GLN A 25 -0.90 14.85 -4.82
N ASN A 26 -0.28 14.63 -3.66
CA ASN A 26 0.48 13.45 -3.34
C ASN A 26 0.03 12.89 -1.99
N THR A 27 0.18 11.60 -1.81
CA THR A 27 -0.15 10.92 -0.56
C THR A 27 0.78 9.74 -0.39
N VAL A 28 1.33 9.55 0.81
CA VAL A 28 2.06 8.33 1.18
C VAL A 28 1.31 7.68 2.33
N VAL A 29 1.01 6.39 2.20
CA VAL A 29 0.35 5.61 3.25
C VAL A 29 1.09 4.30 3.51
N ILE A 30 1.00 3.84 4.75
CA ILE A 30 1.54 2.56 5.23
C ILE A 30 0.38 1.75 5.79
N ASP A 31 0.27 0.47 5.42
CA ASP A 31 -0.76 -0.40 6.01
C ASP A 31 -0.46 -0.71 7.47
N ALA A 32 -1.29 -0.19 8.37
CA ALA A 32 -1.08 -0.29 9.81
C ALA A 32 -1.62 -1.60 10.40
N ILE A 33 -2.65 -2.22 9.78
CA ILE A 33 -3.19 -3.50 10.24
C ILE A 33 -2.21 -4.62 9.88
N GLU A 34 -1.74 -4.62 8.64
CA GLU A 34 -0.90 -5.70 8.14
C GLU A 34 0.49 -5.73 8.82
N LEU A 35 0.96 -4.60 9.39
CA LEU A 35 2.15 -4.55 10.24
C LEU A 35 2.09 -5.54 11.41
N THR A 36 0.91 -5.75 12.01
CA THR A 36 0.73 -6.71 13.10
C THR A 36 0.83 -8.17 12.64
N GLN A 37 0.64 -8.40 11.34
CA GLN A 37 0.77 -9.70 10.67
C GLN A 37 2.17 -9.87 10.04
N GLY A 38 3.08 -8.92 10.26
CA GLY A 38 4.44 -8.95 9.72
C GLY A 38 4.57 -8.51 8.25
N ILE A 39 3.56 -7.82 7.73
CA ILE A 39 3.55 -7.26 6.38
C ILE A 39 3.81 -5.76 6.48
N LEU A 40 4.83 -5.28 5.77
CA LEU A 40 5.12 -3.86 5.62
C LEU A 40 4.77 -3.45 4.20
N ASN A 41 3.67 -2.71 4.05
CA ASN A 41 3.23 -2.16 2.78
C ASN A 41 3.34 -0.63 2.82
N ALA A 42 3.97 -0.04 1.80
CA ALA A 42 4.06 1.41 1.63
C ALA A 42 3.63 1.79 0.21
N ASP A 43 2.72 2.74 0.11
CA ASP A 43 2.19 3.24 -1.16
C ASP A 43 2.40 4.75 -1.27
N TYR A 44 2.87 5.18 -2.43
CA TYR A 44 2.78 6.54 -2.91
C TYR A 44 1.65 6.65 -3.93
N GLU A 45 0.74 7.59 -3.71
CA GLU A 45 -0.35 7.94 -4.62
C GLU A 45 -0.18 9.37 -5.13
N ARG A 46 -0.37 9.56 -6.43
CA ARG A 46 -0.35 10.88 -7.05
C ARG A 46 -1.59 11.11 -7.91
N LYS A 47 -2.17 12.29 -7.73
CA LYS A 47 -3.27 12.81 -8.55
C LYS A 47 -2.83 12.98 -10.01
N ILE A 48 -3.61 12.44 -10.94
CA ILE A 48 -3.48 12.69 -12.39
C ILE A 48 -4.42 13.83 -12.79
N ASN A 49 -5.68 13.74 -12.34
CA ASN A 49 -6.70 14.75 -12.56
C ASN A 49 -7.70 14.75 -11.39
N ASN A 50 -8.82 15.47 -11.50
CA ASN A 50 -9.78 15.56 -10.40
C ASN A 50 -10.42 14.25 -9.96
N LYS A 51 -10.34 13.18 -10.75
CA LYS A 51 -11.03 11.91 -10.49
C LYS A 51 -10.11 10.69 -10.48
N PHE A 52 -8.93 10.80 -11.08
CA PHE A 52 -7.99 9.69 -11.23
C PHE A 52 -6.66 9.98 -10.55
N SER A 53 -6.09 8.94 -9.96
CA SER A 53 -4.73 8.90 -9.43
C SER A 53 -4.05 7.59 -9.82
N TYR A 54 -2.72 7.59 -9.81
CA TYR A 54 -1.93 6.36 -9.85
C TYR A 54 -1.30 6.09 -8.50
N THR A 55 -1.01 4.82 -8.24
CA THR A 55 -0.30 4.36 -7.04
C THR A 55 0.92 3.55 -7.45
N ILE A 56 2.04 3.78 -6.79
CA ILE A 56 3.20 2.89 -6.80
C ILE A 56 3.54 2.53 -5.37
N GLY A 57 4.01 1.32 -5.14
CA GLY A 57 4.30 0.90 -3.78
C GLY A 57 5.24 -0.28 -3.71
N THR A 58 5.55 -0.64 -2.48
CA THR A 58 6.35 -1.81 -2.15
C THR A 58 5.69 -2.55 -1.01
N GLU A 59 5.81 -3.87 -1.05
CA GLU A 59 5.34 -4.72 0.04
C GLU A 59 6.39 -5.75 0.38
N VAL A 60 6.62 -5.92 1.68
CA VAL A 60 7.48 -6.97 2.19
C VAL A 60 6.71 -7.76 3.24
N VAL A 61 6.63 -9.06 3.07
CA VAL A 61 5.97 -9.99 4.00
C VAL A 61 7.04 -10.76 4.75
N GLY A 62 6.93 -10.82 6.07
CA GLY A 62 7.74 -11.71 6.88
C GLY A 62 7.00 -12.17 8.13
N THR A 63 7.37 -13.34 8.64
CA THR A 63 6.79 -13.82 9.89
C THR A 63 7.45 -13.12 11.09
N LEU A 64 6.63 -12.55 11.97
CA LEU A 64 7.06 -12.19 13.33
C LEU A 64 6.82 -13.39 14.25
N PRO A 65 7.74 -13.73 15.19
CA PRO A 65 8.98 -13.04 15.54
C PRO A 65 10.23 -13.55 14.81
N THR A 66 10.12 -14.55 13.94
CA THR A 66 11.26 -15.26 13.33
C THR A 66 12.08 -14.41 12.35
N ARG A 67 11.60 -13.22 11.96
CA ARG A 67 12.24 -12.26 11.04
C ARG A 67 12.60 -12.89 9.69
N ARG A 68 11.89 -13.94 9.29
CA ARG A 68 12.08 -14.56 7.98
C ARG A 68 11.27 -13.77 6.96
N TRP A 69 11.96 -13.21 5.97
CA TRP A 69 11.33 -12.56 4.83
C TRP A 69 10.79 -13.63 3.88
N GLU A 70 9.47 -13.67 3.74
CA GLU A 70 8.76 -14.65 2.92
C GLU A 70 8.57 -14.13 1.50
N SER A 71 8.29 -12.84 1.34
CA SER A 71 8.17 -12.23 0.02
C SER A 71 8.54 -10.74 0.02
N ALA A 72 8.92 -10.25 -1.16
CA ALA A 72 9.10 -8.83 -1.44
C ALA A 72 8.53 -8.52 -2.83
N SER A 73 7.83 -7.41 -2.97
CA SER A 73 7.21 -7.00 -4.23
C SER A 73 7.21 -5.49 -4.43
N VAL A 74 7.08 -5.13 -5.70
CA VAL A 74 6.70 -3.80 -6.14
C VAL A 74 5.26 -3.84 -6.62
N THR A 75 4.57 -2.72 -6.49
CA THR A 75 3.17 -2.59 -6.87
C THR A 75 2.96 -1.36 -7.74
N GLY A 76 2.00 -1.47 -8.66
CA GLY A 76 1.57 -0.37 -9.52
C GLY A 76 0.06 -0.45 -9.72
N GLY A 77 -0.63 0.68 -9.70
CA GLY A 77 -2.08 0.69 -9.76
C GLY A 77 -2.69 2.05 -10.04
N ALA A 78 -4.01 2.08 -10.03
CA ALA A 78 -4.79 3.28 -10.28
C ALA A 78 -6.06 3.27 -9.43
N ARG A 79 -6.57 4.47 -9.13
CA ARG A 79 -7.81 4.69 -8.39
C ARG A 79 -8.68 5.71 -9.09
N PHE A 80 -9.98 5.46 -9.08
CA PHE A 80 -11.03 6.35 -9.55
C PHE A 80 -11.92 6.78 -8.39
N TYR A 81 -12.17 8.08 -8.28
CA TYR A 81 -12.90 8.73 -7.19
C TYR A 81 -14.25 9.27 -7.68
N PRO A 82 -15.30 8.43 -7.78
CA PRO A 82 -16.55 8.81 -8.46
C PRO A 82 -17.19 10.06 -7.85
N PHE A 83 -17.25 10.13 -6.51
CA PHE A 83 -18.03 11.14 -5.79
C PHE A 83 -17.17 12.24 -5.16
N SER A 84 -15.88 12.27 -5.44
CA SER A 84 -14.95 13.12 -4.70
C SER A 84 -13.76 13.55 -5.56
N THR A 85 -12.78 14.24 -4.98
CA THR A 85 -11.55 14.61 -5.68
C THR A 85 -10.53 13.49 -5.50
N ALA A 86 -9.77 13.19 -6.55
CA ALA A 86 -8.65 12.25 -6.46
C ALA A 86 -7.80 12.52 -5.22
N THR A 87 -7.39 11.43 -4.56
CA THR A 87 -6.72 11.34 -3.24
C THR A 87 -7.61 11.60 -2.02
N LYS A 88 -8.89 11.96 -2.14
CA LYS A 88 -9.78 12.16 -0.97
C LYS A 88 -11.20 11.72 -1.25
N GLY A 89 -11.70 10.71 -0.53
CA GLY A 89 -13.07 10.22 -0.57
C GLY A 89 -13.18 8.76 -1.00
N ILE A 90 -14.38 8.34 -1.43
CA ILE A 90 -14.65 6.97 -1.90
C ILE A 90 -13.89 6.72 -3.20
N PHE A 91 -13.20 5.58 -3.30
CA PHE A 91 -12.52 5.14 -4.50
C PHE A 91 -12.83 3.69 -4.87
N VAL A 92 -12.74 3.41 -6.18
CA VAL A 92 -12.66 2.07 -6.75
C VAL A 92 -11.38 2.01 -7.59
N GLY A 93 -10.65 0.92 -7.52
CA GLY A 93 -9.39 0.79 -8.24
C GLY A 93 -8.74 -0.56 -8.00
N GLY A 94 -7.43 -0.58 -8.02
CA GLY A 94 -6.65 -1.78 -7.72
C GLY A 94 -5.20 -1.62 -8.06
N LYS A 95 -4.44 -2.68 -7.82
CA LYS A 95 -3.01 -2.74 -8.11
C LYS A 95 -2.62 -4.08 -8.70
N ALA A 96 -1.58 -4.08 -9.51
CA ALA A 96 -0.82 -5.27 -9.83
C ALA A 96 0.39 -5.35 -8.90
N TYR A 97 0.70 -6.57 -8.47
CA TYR A 97 1.84 -6.93 -7.65
C TYR A 97 2.79 -7.78 -8.49
N VAL A 98 4.08 -7.53 -8.34
CA VAL A 98 5.15 -8.28 -9.00
C VAL A 98 6.26 -8.46 -7.98
N GLY A 99 6.64 -9.69 -7.69
CA GLY A 99 7.59 -9.95 -6.61
C GLY A 99 8.25 -11.32 -6.60
N LEU A 100 9.03 -11.52 -5.55
CA LEU A 100 9.79 -12.74 -5.28
C LEU A 100 9.36 -13.35 -3.96
N ILE A 101 9.24 -14.67 -3.94
CA ILE A 101 9.09 -15.51 -2.75
C ILE A 101 10.48 -15.99 -2.32
N ASN A 102 10.74 -15.96 -1.01
CA ASN A 102 12.03 -16.25 -0.40
C ASN A 102 13.18 -15.51 -1.11
N PRO A 103 13.17 -14.15 -1.15
CA PRO A 103 14.12 -13.37 -1.96
C PRO A 103 15.60 -13.60 -1.59
N LEU A 104 15.87 -14.10 -0.37
CA LEU A 104 17.21 -14.40 0.12
C LEU A 104 17.64 -15.88 -0.05
N SER A 105 16.75 -16.75 -0.55
CA SER A 105 17.02 -18.16 -0.82
C SER A 105 17.68 -18.38 -2.18
N THR A 106 18.28 -19.56 -2.37
CA THR A 106 18.75 -20.08 -3.67
C THR A 106 17.58 -20.51 -4.56
N GLU A 107 16.45 -20.92 -3.98
CA GLU A 107 15.23 -21.34 -4.69
C GLU A 107 14.20 -20.20 -4.77
N ARG A 108 14.53 -19.15 -5.51
CA ARG A 108 13.63 -17.99 -5.67
C ARG A 108 12.47 -18.34 -6.60
N LYS A 109 11.26 -18.03 -6.18
CA LYS A 109 10.05 -18.13 -7.04
C LYS A 109 9.50 -16.75 -7.31
N PHE A 110 9.00 -16.56 -8.52
CA PHE A 110 8.33 -15.32 -8.90
C PHE A 110 6.84 -15.43 -8.60
N PHE A 111 6.22 -14.31 -8.23
CA PHE A 111 4.77 -14.19 -8.15
C PHE A 111 4.28 -12.89 -8.77
N SER A 112 3.02 -12.92 -9.19
CA SER A 112 2.29 -11.78 -9.69
C SER A 112 0.82 -11.91 -9.33
N TRP A 113 0.23 -10.83 -8.81
CA TRP A 113 -1.17 -10.77 -8.41
C TRP A 113 -1.85 -9.53 -8.98
N LEU A 114 -3.15 -9.62 -9.23
CA LEU A 114 -4.02 -8.49 -9.46
C LEU A 114 -4.91 -8.30 -8.22
N VAL A 115 -4.97 -7.09 -7.68
CA VAL A 115 -5.65 -6.79 -6.43
C VAL A 115 -6.64 -5.64 -6.63
N PRO A 116 -7.88 -5.90 -7.10
CA PRO A 116 -8.95 -4.92 -7.11
C PRO A 116 -9.32 -4.47 -5.69
N ALA A 117 -9.77 -3.23 -5.59
CA ALA A 117 -9.83 -2.49 -4.34
C ALA A 117 -11.03 -1.53 -4.33
N ILE A 118 -11.74 -1.48 -3.21
CA ILE A 118 -12.70 -0.42 -2.89
C ILE A 118 -12.39 0.15 -1.50
N GLY A 119 -12.59 1.45 -1.32
CA GLY A 119 -12.33 2.05 0.00
C GLY A 119 -12.68 3.52 0.08
N TYR A 120 -12.28 4.12 1.20
CA TYR A 120 -12.43 5.54 1.49
C TYR A 120 -11.07 6.09 1.95
N ASN A 121 -10.63 7.18 1.34
CA ASN A 121 -9.45 7.93 1.77
C ASN A 121 -9.87 9.22 2.47
N TYR A 122 -9.60 9.31 3.77
CA TYR A 122 -9.73 10.52 4.56
C TYR A 122 -8.42 11.29 4.52
N VAL A 123 -8.48 12.59 4.20
CA VAL A 123 -7.34 13.50 4.31
C VAL A 123 -7.77 14.71 5.14
N ALA A 124 -7.13 14.88 6.28
CA ALA A 124 -7.31 16.01 7.19
C ALA A 124 -6.56 17.24 6.68
N ASP A 125 -6.94 18.42 7.19
CA ASP A 125 -6.37 19.69 6.74
C ASP A 125 -4.87 19.84 7.09
N ASN A 126 -4.41 19.14 8.13
CA ASN A 126 -3.01 19.05 8.51
C ASN A 126 -2.20 18.03 7.69
N GLY A 127 -2.77 17.47 6.62
CA GLY A 127 -2.14 16.47 5.77
C GLY A 127 -2.20 15.03 6.31
N PHE A 128 -2.72 14.77 7.51
CA PHE A 128 -2.88 13.40 7.99
C PHE A 128 -3.87 12.61 7.12
N THR A 129 -3.52 11.37 6.80
CA THR A 129 -4.31 10.51 5.91
C THR A 129 -4.64 9.17 6.55
N ALA A 130 -5.89 8.75 6.37
CA ALA A 130 -6.37 7.42 6.75
C ALA A 130 -7.15 6.78 5.59
N ASN A 131 -6.75 5.58 5.18
CA ASN A 131 -7.37 4.81 4.13
C ASN A 131 -8.00 3.56 4.72
N ILE A 132 -9.30 3.37 4.56
CA ILE A 132 -10.00 2.15 4.98
C ILE A 132 -10.65 1.50 3.77
N GLY A 133 -10.64 0.18 3.69
CA GLY A 133 -11.29 -0.50 2.57
C GLY A 133 -11.12 -2.01 2.55
N GLY A 134 -11.52 -2.58 1.42
CA GLY A 134 -11.40 -3.99 1.11
C GLY A 134 -10.62 -4.21 -0.18
N ASP A 135 -9.83 -5.27 -0.18
CA ASP A 135 -9.05 -5.75 -1.32
C ASP A 135 -9.43 -7.19 -1.66
N PHE A 136 -9.39 -7.51 -2.95
CA PHE A 136 -9.64 -8.85 -3.49
C PHE A 136 -8.39 -9.33 -4.20
N ILE A 137 -7.81 -10.44 -3.79
CA ILE A 137 -6.56 -10.92 -4.38
C ILE A 137 -6.84 -11.93 -5.49
N PHE A 138 -6.28 -11.72 -6.67
CA PHE A 138 -6.32 -12.64 -7.81
C PHE A 138 -4.90 -13.03 -8.23
N PRO A 139 -4.44 -14.26 -7.94
CA PRO A 139 -3.12 -14.69 -8.34
C PRO A 139 -3.03 -14.95 -9.86
N LEU A 140 -2.03 -14.36 -10.52
CA LEU A 140 -1.81 -14.50 -11.97
C LEU A 140 -0.78 -15.58 -12.31
N THR A 141 0.12 -15.92 -11.40
CA THR A 141 1.16 -16.96 -11.59
C THR A 141 0.88 -18.19 -10.75
N HIS A 142 1.02 -19.37 -11.36
CA HIS A 142 0.61 -20.67 -10.81
C HIS A 142 1.69 -21.36 -9.94
N TYR A 143 2.74 -20.66 -9.51
CA TYR A 143 3.76 -21.24 -8.60
C TYR A 143 3.24 -21.44 -7.18
N ILE A 144 2.11 -20.81 -6.86
CA ILE A 144 1.26 -21.19 -5.75
C ILE A 144 0.36 -22.28 -6.31
N ASN A 145 0.42 -23.47 -5.73
CA ASN A 145 -0.36 -24.63 -6.14
C ASN A 145 -1.84 -24.38 -5.80
N THR A 146 -2.49 -23.49 -6.53
CA THR A 146 -3.88 -23.10 -6.35
C THR A 146 -4.67 -23.70 -7.50
N ASN A 147 -5.08 -24.96 -7.33
CA ASN A 147 -6.17 -25.53 -8.12
C ASN A 147 -7.50 -24.78 -7.90
N ASP A 148 -7.54 -23.84 -6.96
CA ASP A 148 -8.68 -22.98 -6.68
C ASP A 148 -8.26 -21.51 -6.85
N ALA A 149 -8.90 -20.79 -7.78
CA ALA A 149 -8.81 -19.33 -7.82
C ALA A 149 -9.27 -18.78 -6.46
N PHE A 150 -8.31 -18.37 -5.64
CA PHE A 150 -8.57 -18.00 -4.25
C PHE A 150 -8.93 -16.53 -4.16
N ILE A 151 -10.23 -16.22 -4.05
CA ILE A 151 -10.71 -14.87 -3.74
C ILE A 151 -10.63 -14.68 -2.23
N LYS A 152 -9.60 -13.97 -1.76
CA LYS A 152 -9.49 -13.56 -0.35
C LYS A 152 -9.93 -12.11 -0.18
N PRO A 153 -11.04 -11.83 0.50
CA PRO A 153 -11.31 -10.47 0.96
C PRO A 153 -10.32 -10.13 2.07
N VAL A 154 -9.65 -8.99 1.95
CA VAL A 154 -8.72 -8.46 2.95
C VAL A 154 -9.20 -7.08 3.37
N PHE A 155 -9.31 -6.86 4.68
CA PHE A 155 -9.57 -5.53 5.24
C PHE A 155 -8.24 -4.79 5.38
N ARG A 156 -8.23 -3.53 4.95
CA ARG A 156 -7.07 -2.65 5.08
C ARG A 156 -7.37 -1.42 5.91
N LEU A 157 -6.36 -0.98 6.65
CA LEU A 157 -6.31 0.33 7.26
C LEU A 157 -4.91 0.89 7.06
N LYS A 158 -4.77 1.91 6.22
CA LYS A 158 -3.50 2.57 5.96
C LYS A 158 -3.47 3.96 6.56
N LEU A 159 -2.36 4.30 7.21
CA LEU A 159 -2.14 5.61 7.81
C LEU A 159 -0.99 6.29 7.11
N GLY A 160 -1.04 7.61 7.00
CA GLY A 160 -0.09 8.32 6.17
C GLY A 160 -0.17 9.82 6.23
N TYR A 161 0.42 10.44 5.20
CA TYR A 161 0.54 11.88 5.08
C TYR A 161 0.35 12.31 3.61
N SER A 162 -0.29 13.44 3.40
CA SER A 162 -0.61 14.03 2.11
C SER A 162 -0.17 15.50 2.05
N TRP A 163 0.30 15.93 0.87
CA TRP A 163 0.79 17.27 0.58
C TRP A 163 0.65 17.60 -0.91
#